data_AF-A0A536LP60-F1
#
_entry.id   AF-A0A536LP60-F1
#
_cell.length_a   1.000
_cell.length_b   1.000
_cell.length_c   1.000
_cell.angle_alpha   90.00
_cell.angle_beta   90.00
_cell.angle_gamma   90.00
#
_symmetry.space_group_name_H-M   'P 1'
#
loop_
_entity.id
_entity.type
_entity.pdbx_description
1 polymer ?
#
loop_
_entity_poly.entity_id
_entity_poly.type
_entity_poly.pdbx_seq_one_letter_code
_entity_poly.pdbx_strand_id
1 'polypeptide(L)'
;MNSGREDLADSAVGAIAFTDDGGTIYVHLLPKENWPHRAPGRAYVLAWEDYVPDGSDSMHCYRWLIGEAQASIRENVDAIARWLAGR
;
A
#
# COMPACT_ATOMS: atom_id res chain seq x y z
N MET A 1 -21.14 -10.41 12.40
CA MET A 1 -20.31 -9.53 13.27
C MET A 1 -18.98 -9.31 12.56
N ASN A 2 -18.86 -8.25 11.76
CA ASN A 2 -17.64 -7.89 11.01
C ASN A 2 -17.16 -6.46 11.33
N SER A 3 -17.82 -5.79 12.28
CA SER A 3 -17.71 -4.36 12.55
C SER A 3 -16.30 -3.93 12.93
N GLY A 4 -15.56 -4.73 13.72
CA GLY A 4 -14.23 -4.35 14.18
C GLY A 4 -13.16 -4.23 13.09
N ARG A 5 -13.32 -4.87 11.91
CA ARG A 5 -12.36 -4.77 10.80
C ARG A 5 -12.65 -3.59 9.89
N GLU A 6 -13.94 -3.32 9.62
CA GLU A 6 -14.38 -2.17 8.83
C GLU A 6 -14.12 -0.87 9.60
N ASP A 7 -14.42 -0.85 10.91
CA ASP A 7 -14.13 0.30 11.78
C ASP A 7 -12.62 0.60 11.85
N LEU A 8 -11.78 -0.45 11.83
CA LEU A 8 -10.33 -0.30 11.82
C LEU A 8 -9.84 0.28 10.49
N ALA A 9 -10.35 -0.21 9.36
CA ALA A 9 -9.95 0.29 8.04
C ALA A 9 -10.30 1.78 7.89
N ASP A 10 -11.55 2.16 8.19
CA ASP A 10 -12.01 3.54 8.08
C ASP A 10 -11.28 4.49 9.04
N SER A 11 -10.86 4.00 10.21
CA SER A 11 -10.15 4.81 11.20
C SER A 11 -8.65 4.90 10.94
N ALA A 12 -8.05 3.87 10.33
CA ALA A 12 -6.59 3.74 10.24
C ALA A 12 -6.02 3.99 8.85
N VAL A 13 -6.75 3.72 7.76
CA VAL A 13 -6.24 3.87 6.38
C VAL A 13 -6.27 5.34 5.96
N GLY A 14 -5.12 5.86 5.52
CA GLY A 14 -4.96 7.25 5.10
C GLY A 14 -4.90 7.42 3.59
N ALA A 15 -3.90 6.82 2.95
CA ALA A 15 -3.65 7.02 1.53
C ALA A 15 -3.02 5.79 0.88
N ILE A 16 -3.19 5.70 -0.43
CA ILE A 16 -2.34 4.89 -1.30
C ILE A 16 -1.43 5.85 -2.04
N ALA A 17 -0.12 5.60 -2.00
CA ALA A 17 0.88 6.49 -2.60
C ALA A 17 1.89 5.70 -3.43
N PHE A 18 2.35 6.33 -4.51
CA PHE A 18 3.50 5.84 -5.28
C PHE A 18 4.78 6.47 -4.73
N THR A 19 5.84 5.67 -4.65
CA THR A 19 7.21 6.18 -4.46
C THR A 19 8.12 5.56 -5.50
N ASP A 20 9.19 6.26 -5.80
CA ASP A 20 10.18 5.89 -6.81
C ASP A 20 11.56 6.17 -6.24
N ASP A 21 12.43 5.16 -6.22
CA ASP A 21 13.80 5.26 -5.70
C ASP A 21 14.86 5.42 -6.81
N GLY A 22 14.42 5.59 -8.06
CA GLY A 22 15.27 5.73 -9.24
C GLY A 22 15.49 4.44 -10.03
N GLY A 23 14.97 3.31 -9.55
CA GLY A 23 14.98 2.03 -10.28
C GLY A 23 13.74 1.16 -10.02
N THR A 24 13.04 1.42 -8.93
CA THR A 24 11.86 0.66 -8.53
C THR A 24 10.72 1.61 -8.18
N ILE A 25 9.53 1.34 -8.72
CA ILE A 25 8.31 2.02 -8.32
C ILE A 25 7.58 1.14 -7.31
N TYR A 26 7.18 1.74 -6.20
CA TYR A 26 6.40 1.10 -5.14
C TYR A 26 5.00 1.67 -5.06
N VAL A 27 4.03 0.82 -4.73
CA VAL A 27 2.70 1.21 -4.26
C VAL A 27 2.61 0.93 -2.77
N HIS A 28 2.36 1.97 -1.98
CA HIS A 28 2.26 1.86 -0.53
C HIS A 28 0.84 2.11 -0.03
N LEU A 29 0.45 1.36 0.99
CA LEU A 29 -0.61 1.74 1.91
C LEU A 29 -0.01 2.51 3.09
N LEU A 30 -0.55 3.71 3.34
CA LEU A 30 -0.13 4.60 4.41
C LEU A 30 -1.26 4.76 5.43
N PRO A 31 -0.97 4.69 6.75
CA PRO A 31 -1.97 4.96 7.76
C PRO A 31 -2.28 6.46 7.86
N LYS A 32 -3.45 6.83 8.41
CA LYS A 32 -3.83 8.22 8.67
C LYS A 32 -2.83 8.91 9.56
N GLU A 33 -2.73 10.24 9.41
CA GLU A 33 -1.67 10.97 10.09
C GLU A 33 -1.70 10.89 11.61
N ASN A 34 -2.91 10.84 12.17
CA ASN A 34 -3.17 10.77 13.60
C ASN A 34 -3.37 9.33 14.09
N TRP A 35 -3.03 8.31 13.29
CA TRP A 35 -3.23 6.92 13.68
C TRP A 35 -2.26 6.54 14.81
N PRO A 36 -2.72 6.01 15.96
CA PRO A 36 -1.87 5.77 17.14
C PRO A 36 -0.69 4.83 16.89
N HIS A 37 -0.80 3.94 15.90
CA HIS A 37 0.25 2.98 15.53
C HIS A 37 1.07 3.43 14.30
N ARG A 38 0.90 4.68 13.84
CA ARG A 38 1.74 5.28 12.80
C ARG A 38 3.13 5.52 13.38
N ALA A 39 4.10 4.74 12.92
CA ALA A 39 5.52 5.07 13.11
C ALA A 39 6.01 5.86 11.87
N PRO A 40 6.86 6.88 12.06
CA PRO A 40 7.54 7.53 10.93
C PRO A 40 8.26 6.50 10.06
N GLY A 41 8.09 6.60 8.74
CA GLY A 41 8.68 5.66 7.77
C GLY A 41 7.96 4.31 7.64
N ARG A 42 6.84 4.09 8.33
CA ARG A 42 6.08 2.83 8.21
C ARG A 42 5.10 2.91 7.05
N ALA A 43 5.44 2.21 5.97
CA ALA A 43 4.57 1.96 4.82
C ALA A 43 4.37 0.46 4.66
N TYR A 44 3.18 0.04 4.24
CA TYR A 44 2.97 -1.35 3.80
C TYR A 44 3.08 -1.38 2.28
N VAL A 45 4.01 -2.18 1.75
CA VAL A 45 4.19 -2.33 0.30
C VAL A 45 3.07 -3.23 -0.22
N LEU A 46 2.23 -2.69 -1.11
CA LEU A 46 1.16 -3.43 -1.77
C LEU A 46 1.66 -4.09 -3.05
N ALA A 47 2.47 -3.37 -3.83
CA ALA A 47 3.08 -3.85 -5.06
C ALA A 47 4.37 -3.05 -5.34
N TRP A 48 5.25 -3.62 -6.15
CA TRP A 48 6.46 -2.96 -6.64
C TRP A 48 6.88 -3.56 -7.98
N GLU A 49 7.59 -2.79 -8.78
CA GLU A 49 8.14 -3.22 -10.07
C GLU A 49 9.45 -2.46 -10.33
N ASP A 50 10.49 -3.19 -10.71
CA ASP A 50 11.72 -2.61 -11.23
C ASP A 50 11.46 -2.11 -12.66
N TYR A 51 11.82 -0.87 -12.95
CA TYR A 51 11.62 -0.30 -14.28
C TYR A 51 12.92 0.23 -14.87
N VAL A 52 12.98 0.26 -16.20
CA VAL A 52 14.08 0.89 -16.92
C VAL A 52 13.67 2.34 -17.23
N PRO A 53 14.41 3.36 -16.75
CA PRO A 53 14.02 4.77 -16.86
C PRO A 53 13.76 5.30 -18.29
N ASP A 54 14.24 4.59 -19.32
CA ASP A 54 14.18 5.01 -20.72
C ASP A 54 13.19 4.20 -21.59
N GLY A 55 12.41 3.30 -20.98
CA GLY A 55 11.42 2.48 -21.69
C GLY A 55 10.09 3.22 -21.91
N SER A 56 9.49 3.09 -23.10
CA SER A 56 8.12 3.59 -23.39
C SER A 56 7.01 2.92 -22.54
N ASP A 57 7.37 1.94 -21.71
CA ASP A 57 6.44 1.06 -21.01
C ASP A 57 6.08 1.54 -19.60
N SER A 58 6.56 2.71 -19.16
CA SER A 58 6.27 3.23 -17.81
C SER A 58 4.77 3.36 -17.52
N MET A 59 3.94 3.75 -18.50
CA MET A 59 2.49 3.82 -18.30
C MET A 59 1.83 2.43 -18.20
N HIS A 60 2.39 1.41 -18.86
CA HIS A 60 1.97 0.02 -18.68
C HIS A 60 2.37 -0.49 -17.29
N CYS A 61 3.57 -0.16 -16.82
CA CYS A 61 4.05 -0.47 -15.47
C CYS A 61 3.09 0.10 -14.40
N TYR A 62 2.72 1.38 -14.46
CA TYR A 62 1.77 1.95 -13.48
C TYR A 62 0.40 1.26 -13.47
N ARG A 63 -0.16 0.92 -14.63
CA ARG A 63 -1.45 0.22 -14.71
C ARG A 63 -1.37 -1.18 -14.12
N TRP A 64 -0.29 -1.89 -14.41
CA TRP A 64 -0.03 -3.21 -13.85
C TRP A 64 0.13 -3.14 -12.33
N LEU A 65 0.95 -2.21 -11.82
CA LEU A 65 1.15 -1.97 -10.39
C LEU A 65 -0.14 -1.70 -9.63
N ILE A 66 -1.08 -0.95 -10.22
CA ILE A 66 -2.40 -0.74 -9.63
C ILE A 66 -3.18 -2.06 -9.51
N GLY A 67 -3.13 -2.89 -10.55
CA GLY A 67 -3.76 -4.21 -10.55
C GLY A 67 -3.19 -5.12 -9.45
N GLU A 68 -1.86 -5.19 -9.35
CA GLU A 68 -1.17 -5.95 -8.32
C GLU A 68 -1.46 -5.43 -6.91
N ALA A 69 -1.49 -4.10 -6.73
CA ALA A 69 -1.83 -3.52 -5.44
C ALA A 69 -3.26 -3.87 -5.02
N GLN A 70 -4.22 -3.88 -5.95
CA GLN A 70 -5.59 -4.30 -5.68
C GLN A 70 -5.68 -5.79 -5.34
N ALA A 71 -4.94 -6.66 -6.04
CA ALA A 71 -4.86 -8.08 -5.72
C ALA A 71 -4.28 -8.30 -4.32
N SER A 72 -3.15 -7.64 -4.03
CA SER A 72 -2.46 -7.68 -2.74
C SER A 72 -3.37 -7.28 -1.57
N ILE A 73 -4.21 -6.24 -1.72
CA ILE A 73 -5.19 -5.85 -0.70
C ILE A 73 -6.18 -6.99 -0.42
N ARG A 74 -6.74 -7.61 -1.48
CA ARG A 74 -7.74 -8.68 -1.34
C ARG A 74 -7.15 -9.92 -0.69
N GLU A 75 -5.92 -10.27 -1.07
CA GLU A 75 -5.24 -11.48 -0.64
C GLU A 75 -4.64 -11.34 0.77
N ASN A 76 -4.19 -10.14 1.13
CA ASN A 76 -3.45 -9.89 2.37
C ASN A 76 -4.24 -9.08 3.41
N VAL A 77 -5.57 -9.05 3.32
CA VAL A 77 -6.44 -8.24 4.20
C VAL A 77 -6.15 -8.45 5.69
N ASP A 78 -5.88 -9.70 6.09
CA ASP A 78 -5.57 -10.04 7.49
C ASP A 78 -4.19 -9.54 7.93
N ALA A 79 -3.20 -9.62 7.04
CA ALA A 79 -1.85 -9.11 7.31
C ALA A 79 -1.84 -7.58 7.40
N ILE A 80 -2.59 -6.92 6.51
CA ILE A 80 -2.79 -5.46 6.53
C ILE A 80 -3.48 -5.04 7.83
N ALA A 81 -4.54 -5.75 8.25
CA ALA A 81 -5.23 -5.45 9.49
C ALA A 81 -4.33 -5.59 10.73
N ARG A 82 -3.49 -6.63 10.78
CA ARG A 82 -2.50 -6.82 11.87
C ARG A 82 -1.47 -5.70 11.86
N TRP A 83 -0.93 -5.38 10.69
CA TRP A 83 0.03 -4.30 10.53
C TRP A 83 -0.57 -2.95 11.00
N LEU A 84 -1.81 -2.63 10.62
CA LEU A 84 -2.54 -1.44 11.08
C LEU A 84 -2.76 -1.44 12.60
N ALA A 85 -3.00 -2.62 13.19
CA ALA A 85 -3.12 -2.80 14.64
C ALA A 85 -1.77 -2.81 15.38
N GLY A 86 -0.64 -2.64 14.67
CA GLY A 86 0.69 -2.67 15.28
C GLY A 86 1.15 -4.05 15.73
N ARG A 87 0.64 -5.12 15.12
CA ARG A 87 0.97 -6.53 15.40
C ARG A 87 1.60 -7.19 14.17
#